data_AF-A0A7J6KJ07-F1
#
_entry.id   AF-A0A7J6KJ07-F1
#
_cell.length_a   1.000
_cell.length_b   1.000
_cell.length_c   1.000
_cell.angle_alpha   90.00
_cell.angle_beta   90.00
_cell.angle_gamma   90.00
#
_symmetry.space_group_name_H-M   'P 1'
#
loop_
_entity.id
_entity.type
_entity.pdbx_description
1 polymer ?
#
loop_
_entity_poly.entity_id
_entity_poly.type
_entity_poly.pdbx_seq_one_letter_code
_entity_poly.pdbx_strand_id
1 'polypeptide(L)'
;NVYGLMIVRVVNGSAVGIYWSVVSVYIGEVAPTRLRGVLGGAVSLAIALGIALTYTFGVAALTDASVPGVTSKVFCNWRLVSFLCTIPSGIQLFTPFVIPESPRWLAMKGRTEEARRVLVRLRGVLPTDPELSEELAALCSAATDTYNLRR
;
A
#
# COMPACT_ATOMS: atom_id res chain seq x y z
N ASN A 1 22.13 21.34 2.44
CA ASN A 1 23.17 20.49 3.06
C ASN A 1 23.05 19.08 2.48
N VAL A 2 24.11 18.57 1.84
CA VAL A 2 24.12 17.27 1.14
C VAL A 2 23.96 16.10 2.12
N TYR A 3 24.56 16.19 3.31
CA TYR A 3 24.43 15.15 4.34
C TYR A 3 22.98 14.92 4.78
N GLY A 4 22.21 16.00 4.92
CA GLY A 4 20.78 15.90 5.24
C GLY A 4 19.98 15.16 4.17
N LEU A 5 20.30 15.37 2.89
CA LEU A 5 19.64 14.66 1.79
C LEU A 5 19.97 13.15 1.82
N MET A 6 21.23 12.80 2.08
CA MET A 6 21.66 11.40 2.19
C MET A 6 20.95 10.67 3.34
N ILE A 7 20.88 11.29 4.52
CA ILE A 7 20.21 10.70 5.68
C ILE A 7 18.73 10.44 5.38
N VAL A 8 18.03 11.44 4.81
CA VAL A 8 16.61 11.29 4.47
C VAL A 8 16.39 10.18 3.44
N ARG A 9 17.29 9.98 2.48
CA ARG A 9 17.18 8.91 1.48
C ARG A 9 17.34 7.52 2.08
N VAL A 10 18.30 7.35 3.00
CA VAL A 10 18.49 6.08 3.71
C VAL A 10 17.23 5.76 4.53
N VAL A 11 16.74 6.71 5.33
CA VAL A 11 15.53 6.53 6.14
C VAL A 11 14.31 6.22 5.26
N ASN A 12 14.13 6.96 4.16
CA ASN A 12 13.01 6.74 3.24
C ASN A 12 13.08 5.35 2.58
N GLY A 13 14.27 4.91 2.15
CA GLY A 13 14.47 3.57 1.58
C GLY A 13 14.09 2.46 2.57
N SER A 14 14.55 2.57 3.81
CA SER A 14 14.20 1.61 4.87
C SER A 14 12.70 1.59 5.18
N ALA A 15 12.08 2.78 5.29
CA ALA A 15 10.64 2.90 5.55
C ALA A 15 9.80 2.26 4.44
N VAL A 16 10.14 2.54 3.17
CA VAL A 16 9.47 1.98 2.00
C VAL A 16 9.62 0.45 1.95
N GLY A 17 10.80 -0.10 2.28
CA GLY A 17 11.02 -1.54 2.31
C GLY A 17 10.14 -2.26 3.34
N ILE A 18 10.08 -1.75 4.57
CA ILE A 18 9.22 -2.29 5.63
C ILE A 18 7.75 -2.19 5.19
N TYR A 19 7.34 -1.04 4.67
CA TYR A 19 5.99 -0.81 4.19
C TYR A 19 5.54 -1.84 3.15
N TRP A 20 6.34 -2.07 2.10
CA TRP A 20 6.00 -3.02 1.03
C TRP A 20 5.86 -4.45 1.53
N SER A 21 6.69 -4.89 2.49
CA SER A 21 6.57 -6.22 3.07
C SER A 21 5.21 -6.45 3.73
N VAL A 22 4.70 -5.45 4.47
CA VAL A 22 3.38 -5.50 5.11
C VAL A 22 2.27 -5.50 4.05
N VAL A 23 2.40 -4.64 3.02
CA VAL A 23 1.40 -4.53 1.95
C VAL A 23 1.26 -5.84 1.17
N SER A 24 2.36 -6.51 0.81
CA SER A 24 2.30 -7.78 0.10
C SER A 24 1.61 -8.88 0.90
N VAL A 25 1.85 -8.94 2.20
CA VAL A 25 1.14 -9.87 3.10
C VAL A 25 -0.35 -9.52 3.16
N TYR A 26 -0.68 -8.25 3.36
CA TYR A 26 -2.06 -7.78 3.44
C TYR A 26 -2.85 -8.09 2.15
N ILE A 27 -2.28 -7.80 0.97
CA ILE A 27 -2.90 -8.11 -0.31
C ILE A 27 -3.11 -9.62 -0.45
N GLY A 28 -2.14 -10.45 -0.06
CA GLY A 28 -2.26 -11.90 -0.10
C GLY A 28 -3.38 -12.46 0.80
N GLU A 29 -3.60 -11.81 1.95
CA GLU A 29 -4.64 -12.20 2.92
C GLU A 29 -6.04 -11.74 2.51
N VAL A 30 -6.15 -10.56 1.91
CA VAL A 30 -7.44 -9.97 1.51
C VAL A 30 -7.92 -10.52 0.17
N ALA A 31 -7.01 -10.77 -0.76
CA ALA A 31 -7.36 -11.09 -2.14
C ALA A 31 -8.02 -12.48 -2.25
N PRO A 32 -9.26 -12.57 -2.79
CA PRO A 32 -9.95 -13.84 -3.00
C PRO A 32 -9.24 -14.65 -4.08
N THR A 33 -9.27 -15.98 -3.94
CA THR A 33 -8.48 -16.93 -4.76
C THR A 33 -8.62 -16.70 -6.28
N ARG A 34 -9.80 -16.25 -6.73
CA ARG A 34 -10.08 -15.98 -8.16
C ARG A 34 -9.53 -14.64 -8.68
N LEU A 35 -9.32 -13.64 -7.81
CA LEU A 35 -8.93 -12.28 -8.22
C LEU A 35 -7.51 -11.88 -7.79
N ARG A 36 -6.74 -12.77 -7.15
CA ARG A 36 -5.38 -12.47 -6.68
C ARG A 36 -4.48 -11.90 -7.78
N GLY A 37 -4.51 -12.50 -8.98
CA GLY A 37 -3.73 -12.05 -10.12
C GLY A 37 -4.15 -10.68 -10.65
N VAL A 38 -5.45 -10.41 -10.68
CA VAL A 38 -5.99 -9.12 -11.15
C VAL A 38 -5.67 -8.00 -10.17
N LEU A 39 -5.86 -8.24 -8.87
CA LEU A 39 -5.53 -7.28 -7.81
C LEU A 39 -4.04 -6.97 -7.77
N GLY A 40 -3.18 -8.00 -7.87
CA GLY A 40 -1.74 -7.82 -7.97
C GLY A 40 -1.31 -7.05 -9.24
N GLY A 41 -1.91 -7.39 -10.39
CA GLY A 41 -1.67 -6.69 -11.65
C GLY A 41 -2.11 -5.23 -11.62
N ALA A 42 -3.25 -4.93 -11.02
CA ALA A 42 -3.76 -3.56 -10.86
C ALA A 42 -2.82 -2.70 -10.00
N VAL A 43 -2.27 -3.26 -8.90
CA VAL A 43 -1.27 -2.57 -8.08
C VAL A 43 -0.01 -2.27 -8.89
N SER A 44 0.52 -3.25 -9.61
CA SER A 44 1.70 -3.06 -10.46
C SER A 44 1.48 -2.03 -11.58
N LEU A 45 0.29 -2.02 -12.19
CA LEU A 45 -0.08 -1.04 -13.20
C LEU A 45 -0.17 0.37 -12.60
N ALA A 46 -0.78 0.53 -11.43
CA ALA A 46 -0.85 1.81 -10.73
C ALA A 46 0.54 2.35 -10.39
N ILE A 47 1.46 1.49 -9.93
CA ILE A 47 2.86 1.87 -9.70
C ILE A 47 3.53 2.30 -11.01
N ALA A 48 3.37 1.52 -12.08
CA ALA A 48 3.95 1.84 -13.38
C ALA A 48 3.45 3.20 -13.92
N LEU A 49 2.15 3.48 -13.79
CA LEU A 49 1.56 4.77 -14.15
C LEU A 49 2.11 5.90 -13.28
N GLY A 50 2.25 5.70 -11.97
CA GLY A 50 2.83 6.71 -11.07
C GLY A 50 4.28 7.03 -11.40
N ILE A 51 5.07 6.00 -11.73
CA ILE A 51 6.46 6.16 -12.20
C ILE A 51 6.47 6.92 -13.54
N ALA A 52 5.64 6.50 -14.50
CA ALA A 52 5.55 7.14 -15.81
C ALA A 52 5.18 8.64 -15.71
N LEU A 53 4.20 8.98 -14.85
CA LEU A 53 3.81 10.35 -14.54
C LEU A 53 4.98 11.15 -13.93
N THR A 54 5.69 10.56 -12.97
CA THR A 54 6.85 11.21 -12.33
C THR A 54 7.93 11.54 -13.35
N TYR A 55 8.22 10.62 -14.28
CA TYR A 55 9.16 10.87 -15.37
C TYR A 55 8.65 11.90 -16.38
N THR A 56 7.36 11.90 -16.73
CA THR A 56 6.80 12.91 -17.65
C THR A 56 6.86 14.31 -17.05
N PHE A 57 6.49 14.48 -15.77
CA PHE A 57 6.65 15.76 -15.07
C PHE A 57 8.12 16.14 -14.90
N GLY A 58 9.01 15.17 -14.67
CA GLY A 58 10.44 15.38 -14.60
C GLY A 58 11.02 15.94 -15.90
N VAL A 59 10.64 15.38 -17.06
CA VAL A 59 11.08 15.84 -18.39
C VAL A 59 10.44 17.17 -18.76
N ALA A 60 9.14 17.36 -18.50
CA ALA A 60 8.46 18.63 -18.75
C ALA A 60 9.07 19.79 -17.95
N ALA A 61 9.51 19.53 -16.70
CA ALA A 61 10.21 20.49 -15.86
C ALA A 61 11.66 20.78 -16.32
N LEU A 62 12.25 19.92 -17.16
CA LEU A 62 13.57 20.14 -17.78
C LEU A 62 13.46 20.94 -19.09
N THR A 63 12.35 20.84 -19.82
CA THR A 63 12.14 21.53 -21.10
C THR A 63 11.86 23.03 -21.00
N ASP A 64 11.52 23.57 -19.82
CA ASP A 64 11.46 25.03 -19.60
C ASP A 64 12.85 25.73 -19.68
N ALA A 65 13.94 24.96 -19.72
CA ALA A 65 15.30 25.51 -19.84
C ALA A 65 15.68 25.95 -21.27
N SER A 66 14.86 25.66 -22.31
CA SER A 66 15.20 25.94 -23.71
C SER A 66 14.32 27.01 -24.40
N VAL A 67 13.43 27.70 -23.68
CA VAL A 67 12.61 28.80 -24.23
C VAL A 67 13.32 30.15 -24.02
N PRO A 68 13.75 30.86 -25.08
CA PRO A 68 14.35 32.18 -24.94
C PRO A 68 13.25 33.20 -24.61
N GLY A 69 13.23 33.69 -23.36
CA GLY A 69 12.29 34.72 -22.92
C GLY A 69 11.75 34.55 -21.50
N VAL A 70 11.97 33.40 -20.84
CA VAL A 70 11.61 33.20 -19.44
C VAL A 70 12.83 33.53 -18.56
N THR A 71 12.70 34.65 -17.85
CA THR A 71 13.72 35.28 -17.03
C THR A 71 14.29 34.35 -15.95
N SER A 72 15.59 34.47 -15.71
CA SER A 72 16.46 33.75 -14.76
C SER A 72 16.03 33.71 -13.27
N LYS A 73 14.80 33.29 -12.92
CA LYS A 73 14.31 33.22 -11.52
C LYS A 73 13.61 31.93 -11.11
N VAL A 74 13.70 30.86 -11.88
CA VAL A 74 13.13 29.57 -11.48
C VAL A 74 14.25 28.55 -11.37
N PHE A 75 14.74 28.37 -10.14
CA PHE A 75 15.47 27.16 -9.77
C PHE A 75 14.61 25.96 -10.17
N CYS A 76 15.07 25.24 -11.20
CA CYS A 76 14.49 24.00 -11.73
C CYS A 76 13.87 23.13 -10.61
N ASN A 77 12.55 22.95 -10.65
CA ASN A 77 11.75 22.73 -9.46
C ASN A 77 11.58 21.22 -9.15
N TRP A 78 12.68 20.48 -9.01
CA TRP A 78 12.67 19.11 -8.48
C TRP A 78 11.96 19.04 -7.13
N ARG A 79 11.95 20.16 -6.40
CA ARG A 79 11.16 20.37 -5.19
C ARG A 79 9.67 20.31 -5.47
N LEU A 80 9.17 20.94 -6.53
CA LEU A 80 7.76 20.89 -6.93
C LEU A 80 7.33 19.49 -7.36
N VAL A 81 8.18 18.77 -8.11
CA VAL A 81 7.94 17.33 -8.40
C VAL A 81 7.88 16.54 -7.09
N SER A 82 8.79 16.82 -6.14
CA SER A 82 8.78 16.17 -4.82
C SER A 82 7.52 16.52 -4.00
N PHE A 83 7.03 17.77 -4.07
CA PHE A 83 5.77 18.19 -3.43
C PHE A 83 4.56 17.51 -4.06
N LEU A 84 4.51 17.39 -5.38
CA LEU A 84 3.45 16.64 -6.07
C LEU A 84 3.42 15.17 -5.65
N CYS A 85 4.59 14.53 -5.53
CA CYS A 85 4.69 13.16 -5.02
C CYS A 85 4.31 13.04 -3.52
N THR A 86 4.40 14.14 -2.75
CA THR A 86 4.01 14.14 -1.34
C THR A 86 2.50 13.99 -1.16
N ILE A 87 1.70 14.46 -2.14
CA ILE A 87 0.22 14.37 -2.09
C ILE A 87 -0.27 12.90 -1.97
N PRO A 88 0.07 11.98 -2.90
CA PRO A 88 -0.34 10.58 -2.75
C PRO A 88 0.28 9.91 -1.53
N SER A 89 1.51 10.28 -1.12
CA SER A 89 2.09 9.78 0.15
C SER A 89 1.29 10.22 1.38
N GLY A 90 0.78 11.45 1.39
CA GLY A 90 -0.11 11.96 2.42
C GLY A 90 -1.42 11.16 2.46
N ILE A 91 -2.02 10.89 1.30
CA ILE A 91 -3.21 10.03 1.21
C ILE A 91 -2.90 8.62 1.76
N GLN A 92 -1.77 8.04 1.38
CA GLN A 92 -1.32 6.72 1.87
C GLN A 92 -1.20 6.67 3.39
N LEU A 93 -0.78 7.77 4.02
CA LEU A 93 -0.66 7.88 5.48
C LEU A 93 -2.02 7.79 6.18
N PHE A 94 -3.09 8.28 5.53
CA PHE A 94 -4.45 8.22 6.08
C PHE A 94 -5.21 6.94 5.73
N THR A 95 -4.78 6.21 4.70
CA THR A 95 -5.41 4.96 4.25
C THR A 95 -5.63 3.91 5.37
N PRO A 96 -4.69 3.66 6.30
CA PRO A 96 -4.88 2.69 7.38
C PRO A 96 -6.05 3.02 8.31
N PHE A 97 -6.46 4.29 8.43
CA PHE A 97 -7.60 4.66 9.28
C PHE A 97 -8.96 4.33 8.64
N VAL A 98 -8.99 4.09 7.32
CA VAL A 98 -10.24 3.83 6.56
C VAL A 98 -10.35 2.35 6.17
N ILE A 99 -9.23 1.69 5.89
CA ILE A 99 -9.19 0.29 5.46
C ILE A 99 -9.34 -0.64 6.67
N PRO A 100 -10.21 -1.68 6.61
CA PRO A 100 -10.33 -2.66 7.68
C PRO A 100 -9.05 -3.49 7.86
N GLU A 101 -8.76 -3.86 9.10
CA GLU A 101 -7.63 -4.74 9.45
C GLU A 101 -7.75 -6.11 8.78
N SER A 102 -6.62 -6.81 8.60
CA SER A 102 -6.64 -8.11 7.93
C SER A 102 -7.43 -9.15 8.76
N PRO A 103 -8.31 -9.96 8.13
CA PRO A 103 -9.13 -10.94 8.85
C PRO A 103 -8.28 -12.02 9.53
N ARG A 104 -7.13 -12.38 8.94
CA ARG A 104 -6.19 -13.32 9.53
C ARG A 104 -5.51 -12.76 10.78
N TRP A 105 -5.10 -11.49 10.75
CA TRP A 105 -4.52 -10.83 11.92
C TRP A 105 -5.53 -10.73 13.07
N LEU A 106 -6.80 -10.40 12.75
CA LEU A 106 -7.88 -10.38 13.72
C LEU A 106 -8.14 -11.77 14.34
N ALA A 107 -8.11 -12.84 13.53
CA ALA A 107 -8.20 -14.22 14.02
C ALA A 107 -7.03 -14.59 14.94
N MET A 108 -5.79 -14.21 14.58
CA MET A 108 -4.60 -14.42 15.43
C MET A 108 -4.66 -13.65 16.75
N LYS A 109 -5.38 -12.53 16.80
CA LYS A 109 -5.60 -11.75 18.03
C LYS A 109 -6.79 -12.25 18.86
N GLY A 110 -7.46 -13.32 18.45
CA GLY A 110 -8.67 -13.85 19.11
C GLY A 110 -9.93 -13.00 18.88
N ARG A 111 -9.89 -12.02 17.97
CA ARG A 111 -11.01 -11.13 17.63
C ARG A 111 -11.85 -11.73 16.49
N THR A 112 -12.41 -12.92 16.71
CA THR A 112 -13.11 -13.71 15.69
C THR A 112 -14.35 -13.02 15.12
N GLU A 113 -15.14 -12.33 15.95
CA GLU A 113 -16.34 -11.61 15.49
C GLU A 113 -16.02 -10.40 14.61
N GLU A 114 -14.88 -9.76 14.83
CA GLU A 114 -14.41 -8.69 13.94
C GLU A 114 -13.85 -9.25 12.63
N ALA A 115 -13.10 -10.35 12.70
CA ALA A 115 -12.63 -11.05 11.50
C ALA A 115 -13.81 -11.45 10.60
N ARG A 116 -14.90 -11.94 11.20
CA ARG A 116 -16.16 -12.28 10.51
C ARG A 116 -16.76 -11.08 9.79
N ARG A 117 -16.89 -9.94 10.49
CA ARG A 117 -17.43 -8.70 9.91
C ARG A 117 -16.58 -8.18 8.74
N VAL A 118 -15.26 -8.25 8.86
CA VAL A 118 -14.34 -7.86 7.78
C VAL A 118 -14.45 -8.82 6.60
N LEU A 119 -14.49 -10.13 6.84
CA LEU A 119 -14.67 -11.15 5.79
C LEU A 119 -15.98 -10.95 5.02
N VAL A 120 -17.08 -10.70 5.72
CA VAL A 120 -18.40 -10.39 5.10
C VAL A 120 -18.29 -9.16 4.20
N ARG A 121 -17.61 -8.10 4.67
CA ARG A 121 -17.40 -6.87 3.88
C ARG A 121 -16.49 -7.09 2.67
N LEU A 122 -15.46 -7.93 2.79
CA LEU A 122 -14.49 -8.21 1.73
C LEU A 122 -15.05 -9.14 0.65
N ARG A 123 -15.85 -10.13 1.04
CA ARG A 123 -16.46 -11.12 0.13
C ARG A 123 -17.80 -10.64 -0.43
N GLY A 124 -18.48 -9.71 0.24
CA GLY A 124 -19.77 -9.19 -0.18
C GLY A 124 -20.91 -10.20 -0.07
N VAL A 125 -20.74 -11.25 0.74
CA VAL A 125 -21.70 -12.35 0.92
C VAL A 125 -22.48 -12.20 2.23
N LEU A 126 -23.56 -12.96 2.38
CA LEU A 126 -24.36 -12.96 3.59
C LEU A 126 -23.56 -13.51 4.79
N PRO A 127 -23.80 -13.02 6.02
CA PRO A 127 -23.13 -13.54 7.22
C PRO A 127 -23.42 -15.02 7.54
N THR A 128 -24.40 -15.62 6.86
CA THR A 128 -24.86 -17.00 7.05
C THR A 128 -24.33 -17.93 5.95
N ASP A 129 -23.49 -17.43 5.04
CA ASP A 129 -22.94 -18.24 3.96
C ASP A 129 -22.02 -19.34 4.53
N PRO A 130 -22.27 -20.64 4.24
CA PRO A 130 -21.44 -21.73 4.72
C PRO A 130 -19.97 -21.59 4.30
N GLU A 131 -19.68 -21.09 3.09
CA GLU A 131 -18.29 -20.90 2.62
C GLU A 131 -17.52 -19.90 3.49
N LEU A 132 -18.19 -18.84 3.96
CA LEU A 132 -17.60 -17.84 4.83
C LEU A 132 -17.30 -18.41 6.23
N SER A 133 -18.19 -19.25 6.74
CA SER A 133 -17.99 -19.90 8.04
C SER A 133 -16.83 -20.90 8.02
N GLU A 134 -16.65 -21.60 6.90
CA GLU A 134 -15.53 -22.52 6.67
C GLU A 134 -14.20 -21.77 6.53
N GLU A 135 -14.17 -20.67 5.76
CA GLU A 135 -12.99 -19.80 5.63
C GLU A 135 -12.57 -19.23 7.00
N LEU A 136 -13.53 -18.77 7.80
CA LEU A 136 -13.27 -18.25 9.14
C LEU A 136 -12.74 -19.33 10.10
N ALA A 137 -13.33 -20.53 10.06
CA ALA A 137 -12.89 -21.67 10.87
C ALA A 137 -11.44 -22.07 10.51
N ALA A 138 -11.11 -22.12 9.22
CA ALA A 138 -9.76 -22.40 8.74
C ALA A 138 -8.73 -21.34 9.17
N LEU A 139 -9.12 -20.06 9.20
CA LEU A 139 -8.25 -18.99 9.71
C LEU A 139 -8.02 -19.11 11.24
N CYS A 140 -9.05 -19.49 11.99
CA CYS A 140 -8.95 -19.66 13.44
C CYS A 140 -8.12 -20.88 13.85
N SER A 141 -8.23 -22.00 13.12
CA SER A 141 -7.39 -23.18 13.35
C SER A 141 -5.93 -22.88 13.03
N ALA A 142 -5.64 -22.27 11.88
CA ALA A 142 -4.29 -21.86 11.50
C ALA A 142 -3.66 -20.86 12.50
N ALA A 143 -4.48 -19.97 13.06
CA ALA A 143 -4.04 -19.06 14.13
C ALA A 143 -3.65 -19.80 15.41
N THR A 144 -4.43 -20.81 15.79
CA THR A 144 -4.20 -21.65 16.97
C THR A 144 -2.91 -22.49 16.83
N ASP A 145 -2.67 -23.05 15.65
CA ASP A 145 -1.44 -23.81 15.35
C ASP A 145 -0.20 -22.91 15.43
N THR A 146 -0.30 -21.69 14.90
CA THR A 146 0.79 -20.71 14.97
C THR A 146 1.09 -20.28 16.40
N TYR A 147 0.06 -20.21 17.26
CA TYR A 147 0.22 -19.90 18.68
C TYR A 147 0.91 -21.05 19.43
N ASN A 148 0.52 -22.29 19.17
CA ASN A 148 1.08 -23.47 19.82
C ASN A 148 2.55 -23.72 19.45
N LEU A 149 2.98 -23.38 18.23
CA LEU A 149 4.37 -23.51 17.79
C LEU A 149 5.32 -22.47 18.40
N ARG A 150 4.81 -21.40 19.01
CA ARG A 150 5.62 -20.34 19.65
C ARG A 150 5.82 -20.54 21.15
N ARG A 151 5.26 -21.60 21.73
CA ARG A 151 5.36 -21.94 23.15
C ARG A 151 6.24 -23.17 23.34
#